data_AF-Q8TLH4-F1
#
_entry.id   AF-Q8TLH4-F1
#
_cell.length_a   1.000
_cell.length_b   1.000
_cell.length_c   1.000
_cell.angle_alpha   90.00
_cell.angle_beta   90.00
_cell.angle_gamma   90.00
#
_symmetry.space_group_name_H-M   'P 1'
#
loop_
_entity.id
_entity.type
_entity.pdbx_description
1 polymer ?
#
loop_
_entity_poly.entity_id
_entity_poly.type
_entity_poly.pdbx_seq_one_letter_code
_entity_poly.pdbx_strand_id
1 'polypeptide(L)'
;MWNRLIKNERGFTGLEAAIVLIAFVVVAAVFSYVMLGAGFYTTQKSQEVVHTGVTQASSSIAPSGDVIVRGDAYGGNASQITFYVTNTAGGTSVDLDKTIVSYTDDDDFVTQEYAVDTTATPVTKGPAAIPDDGAWGDTYGWVYNGTIVTNDDNLLEKGEKYKVVIDLDTFLGTGTLPTVNEKFKIEVKPPEGAVLTISRTLPAALVTDNYYPVY
;
A
#
# COMPACT_ATOMS: atom_id res chain seq x y z
N MET A 1 -70.64 -33.38 61.68
CA MET A 1 -70.20 -33.14 60.28
C MET A 1 -68.93 -32.32 60.32
N TRP A 2 -67.86 -32.82 59.68
CA TRP A 2 -66.52 -32.25 59.76
C TRP A 2 -66.34 -31.25 58.60
N ASN A 3 -66.11 -29.96 58.91
CA ASN A 3 -65.82 -28.97 57.88
C ASN A 3 -64.36 -29.09 57.44
N ARG A 4 -64.15 -29.55 56.20
CA ARG A 4 -62.85 -29.57 55.53
C ARG A 4 -62.49 -28.13 55.13
N LEU A 5 -61.47 -27.56 55.79
CA LEU A 5 -60.85 -26.30 55.37
C LEU A 5 -60.14 -26.52 54.03
N ILE A 6 -60.65 -25.90 52.96
CA ILE A 6 -60.01 -25.93 51.63
C ILE A 6 -58.79 -24.99 51.67
N LYS A 7 -57.58 -25.55 51.60
CA LYS A 7 -56.34 -24.77 51.44
C LYS A 7 -56.31 -24.15 50.04
N ASN A 8 -56.21 -22.82 49.97
CA ASN A 8 -56.07 -22.06 48.73
C ASN A 8 -54.58 -21.86 48.42
N GLU A 9 -54.01 -22.64 47.49
CA GLU A 9 -52.57 -22.60 47.12
C GLU A 9 -52.26 -21.61 45.99
N ARG A 10 -53.24 -20.80 45.57
CA ARG A 10 -53.14 -19.84 44.45
C ARG A 10 -52.01 -18.80 44.60
N GLY A 11 -51.63 -18.45 45.83
CA GLY A 11 -50.51 -17.54 46.10
C GLY A 11 -49.13 -18.18 45.90
N PHE A 12 -49.02 -19.50 46.09
CA PHE A 12 -47.77 -20.23 45.93
C PHE A 12 -47.46 -20.48 44.44
N THR A 13 -48.48 -20.82 43.65
CA THR A 13 -48.36 -20.97 42.19
C THR A 13 -48.05 -19.65 41.47
N GLY A 14 -48.49 -18.51 42.02
CA GLY A 14 -48.19 -17.18 41.47
C GLY A 14 -46.76 -16.74 41.74
N LEU A 15 -46.20 -17.12 42.90
CA LEU A 15 -44.81 -16.81 43.25
C LEU A 15 -43.82 -17.60 42.38
N GLU A 16 -44.11 -18.87 42.09
CA GLU A 16 -43.31 -19.69 41.16
C GLU A 16 -43.33 -19.10 39.73
N ALA A 17 -44.50 -18.71 39.24
CA ALA A 17 -44.64 -18.05 37.94
C ALA A 17 -43.88 -16.71 37.87
N ALA A 18 -43.86 -15.94 38.95
CA ALA A 18 -43.15 -14.66 39.02
C ALA A 18 -41.61 -14.83 38.98
N ILE A 19 -41.08 -15.84 39.69
CA ILE A 19 -39.63 -16.15 39.66
C ILE A 19 -39.21 -16.56 38.25
N VAL A 20 -40.00 -17.41 37.59
CA VAL A 20 -39.76 -17.84 36.21
C VAL A 20 -39.83 -16.64 35.26
N LEU A 21 -40.79 -15.73 35.44
CA LEU A 21 -40.91 -14.52 34.64
C LEU A 21 -39.68 -13.61 34.77
N ILE A 22 -39.16 -13.39 35.98
CA ILE A 22 -37.93 -12.61 36.18
C ILE A 22 -36.74 -13.29 35.50
N ALA A 23 -36.59 -14.61 35.65
CA ALA A 23 -35.52 -15.35 34.99
C ALA A 23 -35.56 -15.21 33.47
N PHE A 24 -36.75 -15.30 32.85
CA PHE A 24 -36.90 -15.09 31.40
C PHE A 24 -36.57 -13.66 30.98
N VAL A 25 -37.00 -12.65 31.74
CA VAL A 25 -36.69 -11.25 31.43
C VAL A 25 -35.18 -10.99 31.54
N VAL A 26 -34.51 -11.54 32.55
CA VAL A 26 -33.05 -11.40 32.70
C VAL A 26 -32.31 -12.07 31.55
N VAL A 27 -32.69 -13.30 31.17
CA VAL A 27 -32.09 -14.00 30.02
C VAL A 27 -32.32 -13.20 28.73
N ALA A 28 -33.53 -12.66 28.52
CA ALA A 28 -33.82 -11.81 27.36
C ALA A 28 -32.99 -10.52 27.37
N ALA A 29 -32.79 -9.89 28.52
CA ALA A 29 -32.00 -8.67 28.65
C ALA A 29 -30.50 -8.92 28.38
N VAL A 30 -29.93 -9.98 28.96
CA VAL A 30 -28.53 -10.37 28.70
C VAL A 30 -28.34 -10.73 27.24
N PHE A 31 -29.27 -11.50 26.67
CA PHE A 31 -29.24 -11.84 25.25
C PHE A 31 -29.32 -10.60 24.36
N SER A 32 -30.19 -9.64 24.69
CA SER A 32 -30.32 -8.38 23.94
C SER A 32 -29.06 -7.52 24.03
N TYR A 33 -28.43 -7.44 25.20
CA TYR A 33 -27.17 -6.72 25.37
C TYR A 33 -26.05 -7.32 24.52
N VAL A 34 -25.91 -8.65 24.53
CA VAL A 34 -24.90 -9.35 23.72
C VAL A 34 -25.20 -9.20 22.23
N MET A 35 -26.46 -9.32 21.80
CA MET A 35 -26.84 -9.10 20.40
C MET A 35 -26.56 -7.68 19.93
N LEU A 36 -26.86 -6.66 20.73
CA LEU A 36 -26.56 -5.27 20.40
C LEU A 36 -25.05 -5.03 20.36
N GLY A 37 -24.29 -5.55 21.32
CA GLY A 37 -22.83 -5.43 21.35
C GLY A 37 -22.17 -6.08 20.12
N ALA A 38 -22.56 -7.30 19.80
CA ALA A 38 -22.11 -7.99 18.59
C ALA A 38 -22.57 -7.27 17.31
N GLY A 39 -23.80 -6.76 17.30
CA GLY A 39 -24.37 -6.00 16.19
C GLY A 39 -23.64 -4.68 15.92
N PHE A 40 -23.27 -3.94 16.96
CA PHE A 40 -22.47 -2.71 16.81
C PHE A 40 -21.07 -3.00 16.31
N TYR A 41 -20.40 -4.03 16.84
CA TYR A 41 -19.09 -4.44 16.33
C TYR A 41 -19.15 -4.85 14.85
N THR A 42 -20.16 -5.63 14.46
CA THR A 42 -20.35 -6.03 13.05
C THR A 42 -20.61 -4.82 12.16
N THR A 43 -21.39 -3.84 12.63
CA THR A 43 -21.71 -2.63 11.87
C THR A 43 -20.47 -1.75 11.70
N GLN A 44 -19.70 -1.54 12.77
CA GLN A 44 -18.44 -0.79 12.71
C GLN A 44 -17.43 -1.45 11.79
N LYS A 45 -17.24 -2.78 11.90
CA LYS A 45 -16.33 -3.51 11.01
C LYS A 45 -16.81 -3.46 9.56
N SER A 46 -18.12 -3.57 9.32
CA SER A 46 -18.70 -3.44 7.97
C SER A 46 -18.45 -2.05 7.38
N GLN A 47 -18.56 -0.99 8.18
CA GLN A 47 -18.25 0.37 7.72
C GLN A 47 -16.76 0.53 7.39
N GLU A 48 -15.88 0.00 8.24
CA GLU A 48 -14.43 0.04 8.02
C GLU A 48 -14.05 -0.66 6.71
N VAL A 49 -14.52 -1.89 6.47
CA VAL A 49 -14.19 -2.64 5.25
C VAL A 49 -14.80 -2.03 3.99
N VAL A 50 -15.97 -1.38 4.09
CA VAL A 50 -16.55 -0.66 2.95
C VAL A 50 -15.70 0.56 2.63
N HIS A 51 -15.27 1.31 3.65
CA HIS A 51 -14.44 2.48 3.42
C HIS A 51 -13.06 2.11 2.87
N THR A 52 -12.35 1.19 3.52
CA THR A 52 -11.04 0.72 3.04
C THR A 52 -11.13 -0.02 1.72
N GLY A 53 -12.23 -0.74 1.46
CA GLY A 53 -12.46 -1.39 0.16
C GLY A 53 -12.63 -0.39 -0.99
N VAL A 54 -13.35 0.72 -0.75
CA VAL A 54 -13.48 1.80 -1.74
C VAL A 54 -12.14 2.52 -1.92
N THR A 55 -11.48 2.87 -0.82
CA THR A 55 -10.15 3.50 -0.86
C THR A 55 -9.17 2.63 -1.64
N GLN A 56 -9.08 1.34 -1.34
CA GLN A 56 -8.20 0.37 -2.02
C GLN A 56 -8.52 0.22 -3.51
N ALA A 57 -9.79 0.27 -3.91
CA ALA A 57 -10.16 0.19 -5.32
C ALA A 57 -9.91 1.49 -6.08
N SER A 58 -9.94 2.63 -5.39
CA SER A 58 -9.76 3.96 -5.98
C SER A 58 -8.30 4.43 -6.00
N SER A 59 -7.50 4.04 -5.00
CA SER A 59 -6.06 4.29 -4.94
C SER A 59 -5.40 3.60 -6.12
N SER A 60 -4.72 4.36 -6.97
CA SER A 60 -3.82 3.76 -7.97
C SER A 60 -2.83 4.81 -8.44
N ILE A 61 -1.66 4.33 -8.85
CA ILE A 61 -0.61 5.16 -9.44
C ILE A 61 -0.65 4.94 -10.94
N ALA A 62 -0.55 6.02 -11.70
CA ALA A 62 -0.43 6.00 -13.16
C ALA A 62 0.96 6.51 -13.60
N PRO A 63 1.53 5.99 -14.69
CA PRO A 63 2.74 6.52 -15.27
C PRO A 63 2.41 7.84 -15.98
N SER A 64 3.27 8.85 -15.86
CA SER A 64 3.05 10.20 -16.42
C SER A 64 4.22 10.65 -17.29
N GLY A 65 4.30 10.11 -18.51
CA GLY A 65 5.33 10.47 -19.49
C GLY A 65 6.15 9.26 -19.91
N ASP A 66 7.30 9.54 -20.54
CA ASP A 66 8.19 8.51 -21.05
C ASP A 66 9.04 7.90 -19.92
N VAL A 67 9.40 6.63 -20.11
CA VAL A 67 10.40 5.97 -19.28
C VAL A 67 11.74 6.22 -19.94
N ILE A 68 12.71 6.70 -19.18
CA ILE A 68 14.02 7.11 -19.69
C ILE A 68 15.06 6.20 -19.05
N VAL A 69 15.98 5.70 -19.86
CA VAL A 69 17.10 4.88 -19.42
C VAL A 69 18.41 5.61 -19.69
N ARG A 70 19.36 5.53 -18.77
CA ARG A 70 20.73 6.03 -18.95
C ARG A 70 21.67 4.86 -19.25
N GLY A 71 22.54 5.06 -20.25
CA GLY A 71 23.63 4.13 -20.53
C GLY A 71 24.75 4.23 -19.48
N ASP A 72 25.34 3.08 -19.15
CA ASP A 72 26.46 2.95 -18.21
C ASP A 72 27.74 3.68 -18.70
N ALA A 73 28.66 3.98 -17.78
CA ALA A 73 29.96 4.64 -18.03
C ALA A 73 30.79 3.95 -19.13
N TYR A 74 30.65 2.64 -19.30
CA TYR A 74 31.38 1.85 -20.29
C TYR A 74 30.60 1.61 -21.61
N GLY A 75 29.32 2.01 -21.66
CA GLY A 75 28.42 1.78 -22.79
C GLY A 75 27.96 0.33 -22.92
N GLY A 76 26.85 0.12 -23.63
CA GLY A 76 26.29 -1.21 -23.90
C GLY A 76 25.31 -1.75 -22.85
N ASN A 77 25.35 -1.24 -21.62
CA ASN A 77 24.43 -1.60 -20.53
C ASN A 77 23.63 -0.38 -20.07
N ALA A 78 22.48 -0.61 -19.42
CA ALA A 78 21.73 0.43 -18.74
C ALA A 78 22.09 0.50 -17.25
N SER A 79 22.40 1.69 -16.75
CA SER A 79 22.73 1.90 -15.32
C SER A 79 21.57 2.48 -14.52
N GLN A 80 20.71 3.30 -15.14
CA GLN A 80 19.65 4.00 -14.43
C GLN A 80 18.35 4.04 -15.22
N ILE A 81 17.23 3.89 -14.53
CA ILE A 81 15.88 4.05 -15.08
C ILE A 81 15.17 5.19 -14.36
N THR A 82 14.61 6.12 -15.12
CA THR A 82 13.83 7.26 -14.63
C THR A 82 12.44 7.21 -15.24
N PHE A 83 11.41 7.36 -14.41
CA PHE A 83 10.03 7.54 -14.88
C PHE A 83 9.27 8.45 -13.92
N TYR A 84 8.15 8.98 -14.39
CA TYR A 84 7.29 9.84 -13.59
C TYR A 84 6.00 9.12 -13.22
N VAL A 85 5.55 9.34 -12.00
CA VAL A 85 4.31 8.80 -11.47
C VAL A 85 3.38 9.94 -11.06
N THR A 86 2.08 9.71 -11.26
CA THR A 86 0.99 10.60 -10.85
C THR A 86 -0.09 9.77 -10.17
N ASN A 87 -0.84 10.38 -9.27
CA ASN A 87 -2.07 9.76 -8.78
C ASN A 87 -3.06 9.60 -9.95
N THR A 88 -3.76 8.48 -10.02
CA THR A 88 -4.85 8.28 -10.97
C THR A 88 -5.97 9.28 -10.71
N ALA A 89 -6.69 9.69 -11.77
CA ALA A 89 -7.79 10.63 -11.64
C ALA A 89 -8.87 10.10 -10.70
N GLY A 90 -9.08 10.79 -9.57
CA GLY A 90 -10.07 10.40 -8.56
C GLY A 90 -9.58 9.38 -7.54
N GLY A 91 -8.30 9.02 -7.56
CA GLY A 91 -7.68 8.20 -6.53
C GLY A 91 -7.42 8.97 -5.23
N THR A 92 -7.33 8.23 -4.14
CA THR A 92 -6.87 8.73 -2.84
C THR A 92 -5.34 8.89 -2.81
N SER A 93 -4.83 9.65 -1.85
CA SER A 93 -3.38 9.88 -1.69
C SER A 93 -2.63 8.57 -1.46
N VAL A 94 -1.48 8.39 -2.10
CA VAL A 94 -0.67 7.17 -1.98
C VAL A 94 0.66 7.49 -1.30
N ASP A 95 1.00 6.74 -0.25
CA ASP A 95 2.25 6.90 0.49
C ASP A 95 3.41 6.22 -0.28
N LEU A 96 4.38 7.02 -0.73
CA LEU A 96 5.52 6.54 -1.51
C LEU A 96 6.58 5.85 -0.64
N ASP A 97 6.66 6.13 0.66
CA ASP A 97 7.63 5.48 1.55
C ASP A 97 7.27 4.01 1.85
N LYS A 98 6.00 3.65 1.72
CA LYS A 98 5.53 2.27 1.87
C LYS A 98 5.36 1.56 0.54
N THR A 99 5.80 2.18 -0.54
CA THR A 99 5.75 1.59 -1.87
C THR A 99 6.94 0.65 -2.05
N ILE A 100 6.68 -0.48 -2.69
CA ILE A 100 7.69 -1.49 -3.01
C ILE A 100 7.88 -1.50 -4.52
N VAL A 101 9.13 -1.57 -4.97
CA VAL A 101 9.46 -1.65 -6.39
C VAL A 101 10.05 -3.03 -6.67
N SER A 102 9.52 -3.71 -7.69
CA SER A 102 10.12 -4.93 -8.24
C SER A 102 10.64 -4.66 -9.63
N TYR A 103 11.85 -5.11 -9.90
CA TYR A 103 12.45 -5.12 -11.22
C TYR A 103 12.63 -6.57 -11.70
N THR A 104 12.45 -6.78 -12.99
CA THR A 104 12.60 -8.08 -13.65
C THR A 104 13.18 -7.87 -15.04
N ASP A 105 14.22 -8.60 -15.40
CA ASP A 105 14.70 -8.75 -16.77
C ASP A 105 14.79 -10.23 -17.14
N ASP A 106 15.58 -10.57 -18.16
CA ASP A 106 15.64 -11.94 -18.67
C ASP A 106 16.36 -12.89 -17.68
N ASP A 107 17.27 -12.37 -16.85
CA ASP A 107 18.15 -13.16 -15.99
C ASP A 107 17.95 -12.90 -14.48
N ASP A 108 17.46 -11.73 -14.08
CA ASP A 108 17.36 -11.26 -12.71
C ASP A 108 15.92 -10.84 -12.30
N PHE A 109 15.61 -11.07 -11.02
CA PHE A 109 14.39 -10.60 -10.37
C PHE A 109 14.73 -10.09 -8.98
N VAL A 110 14.54 -8.79 -8.75
CA VAL A 110 14.84 -8.15 -7.46
C VAL A 110 13.68 -7.28 -7.04
N THR A 111 13.35 -7.33 -5.74
CA THR A 111 12.32 -6.47 -5.13
C THR A 111 12.94 -5.75 -3.97
N GLN A 112 12.79 -4.42 -3.94
CA GLN A 112 13.29 -3.57 -2.89
C GLN A 112 12.16 -2.71 -2.34
N GLU A 113 12.14 -2.59 -1.01
CA GLU A 113 11.32 -1.60 -0.32
C GLU A 113 11.97 -0.22 -0.43
N TYR A 114 11.22 0.84 -0.15
CA TYR A 114 11.84 2.15 -0.01
C TYR A 114 12.68 2.16 1.27
N ALA A 115 13.96 2.54 1.15
CA ALA A 115 14.83 2.65 2.31
C ALA A 115 14.38 3.81 3.19
N VAL A 116 13.74 3.51 4.32
CA VAL A 116 13.67 4.46 5.44
C VAL A 116 15.05 4.48 6.07
N ASP A 117 15.70 5.64 6.01
CA ASP A 117 16.97 5.91 6.68
C ASP A 117 17.01 5.29 8.09
N THR A 118 17.99 4.40 8.34
CA THR A 118 18.20 3.73 9.64
C THR A 118 18.83 4.65 10.69
N THR A 119 19.04 5.92 10.35
CA THR A 119 19.57 6.94 11.26
C THR A 119 18.51 7.40 12.28
N ALA A 120 18.96 7.95 13.42
CA ALA A 120 18.12 8.37 14.55
C ALA A 120 17.04 9.44 14.22
N THR A 121 17.08 10.02 13.02
CA THR A 121 16.04 10.88 12.43
C THR A 121 15.59 10.24 11.12
N PRO A 122 14.50 9.46 11.09
CA PRO A 122 14.05 8.80 9.87
C PRO A 122 13.77 9.85 8.80
N VAL A 123 14.49 9.78 7.68
CA VAL A 123 14.21 10.53 6.47
C VAL A 123 12.80 10.13 6.02
N THR A 124 11.84 11.01 6.28
CA THR A 124 10.40 10.81 6.05
C THR A 124 10.01 11.15 4.61
N LYS A 125 11.00 11.29 3.71
CA LYS A 125 10.83 11.76 2.33
C LYS A 125 11.99 11.33 1.44
N GLY A 126 11.70 11.10 0.16
CA GLY A 126 12.67 11.12 -0.93
C GLY A 126 13.72 12.24 -0.81
N PRO A 127 14.98 12.03 -1.22
CA PRO A 127 16.00 13.06 -1.16
C PRO A 127 15.59 14.29 -1.98
N ALA A 128 16.01 15.48 -1.52
CA ALA A 128 15.66 16.76 -2.16
C ALA A 128 16.19 16.86 -3.61
N ALA A 129 17.23 16.10 -3.92
CA ALA A 129 17.73 15.87 -5.27
C ALA A 129 18.01 14.38 -5.45
N ILE A 130 17.92 13.90 -6.68
CA ILE A 130 18.36 12.55 -7.04
C ILE A 130 19.88 12.49 -6.84
N PRO A 131 20.41 11.52 -6.07
CA PRO A 131 21.85 11.35 -5.92
C PRO A 131 22.55 11.17 -7.27
N ASP A 132 23.79 11.67 -7.36
CA ASP A 132 24.65 11.35 -8.48
C ASP A 132 25.00 9.86 -8.49
N ASP A 133 25.39 9.36 -9.66
CA ASP A 133 25.79 7.97 -9.86
C ASP A 133 26.90 7.55 -8.87
N GLY A 134 26.70 6.43 -8.16
CA GLY A 134 27.57 5.96 -7.07
C GLY A 134 27.43 6.67 -5.71
N ALA A 135 26.52 7.65 -5.56
CA ALA A 135 26.26 8.37 -4.30
C ALA A 135 24.93 7.99 -3.63
N TRP A 136 24.39 6.81 -3.95
CA TRP A 136 23.07 6.33 -3.52
C TRP A 136 22.93 6.04 -2.02
N GLY A 137 24.06 5.96 -1.29
CA GLY A 137 24.07 5.81 0.17
C GLY A 137 23.36 4.53 0.63
N ASP A 138 22.59 4.63 1.72
CA ASP A 138 21.77 3.53 2.27
C ASP A 138 20.45 3.31 1.51
N THR A 139 20.25 4.03 0.41
CA THR A 139 19.08 3.84 -0.43
C THR A 139 19.27 2.54 -1.20
N TYR A 140 18.34 1.58 -1.09
CA TYR A 140 18.36 0.27 -1.79
C TYR A 140 18.21 0.39 -3.33
N GLY A 141 18.94 1.31 -3.96
CA GLY A 141 19.02 1.53 -5.40
C GLY A 141 17.83 2.25 -6.02
N TRP A 142 16.93 2.86 -5.24
CA TRP A 142 15.86 3.69 -5.83
C TRP A 142 15.38 4.82 -4.93
N VAL A 143 15.10 5.98 -5.53
CA VAL A 143 14.59 7.17 -4.85
C VAL A 143 13.41 7.76 -5.60
N TYR A 144 12.64 8.60 -4.92
CA TYR A 144 11.64 9.44 -5.55
C TYR A 144 11.88 10.92 -5.21
N ASN A 145 11.46 11.83 -6.09
CA ASN A 145 11.61 13.27 -5.92
C ASN A 145 10.39 14.01 -6.47
N GLY A 146 9.83 14.93 -5.68
CA GLY A 146 8.68 15.73 -6.07
C GLY A 146 9.01 16.72 -7.18
N THR A 147 8.43 16.55 -8.37
CA THR A 147 8.60 17.49 -9.51
C THR A 147 7.50 18.54 -9.54
N ILE A 148 6.27 18.12 -9.24
CA ILE A 148 5.12 19.00 -9.05
C ILE A 148 4.50 18.58 -7.74
N VAL A 149 4.72 19.36 -6.69
CA VAL A 149 4.20 19.08 -5.35
C VAL A 149 3.55 20.34 -4.79
N THR A 150 2.52 20.16 -3.99
CA THR A 150 1.78 21.25 -3.35
C THR A 150 2.23 21.47 -1.90
N ASN A 151 2.83 20.45 -1.31
CA ASN A 151 3.33 20.45 0.05
C ASN A 151 4.69 19.71 0.09
N ASP A 152 5.27 19.61 1.29
CA ASP A 152 6.57 18.95 1.51
C ASP A 152 6.45 17.54 2.11
N ASP A 153 5.37 16.81 1.83
CA ASP A 153 5.18 15.43 2.30
C ASP A 153 5.69 14.35 1.31
N ASN A 154 5.42 13.08 1.65
CA ASN A 154 5.74 11.87 0.89
C ASN A 154 4.50 11.23 0.23
N LEU A 155 3.37 11.94 0.26
CA LEU A 155 2.11 11.48 -0.28
C LEU A 155 1.99 11.92 -1.73
N LEU A 156 1.54 11.01 -2.58
CA LEU A 156 1.21 11.30 -3.96
C LEU A 156 -0.26 11.72 -4.04
N GLU A 157 -0.51 13.03 -4.01
CA GLU A 157 -1.86 13.59 -4.04
C GLU A 157 -2.34 13.94 -5.45
N LYS A 158 -3.62 14.35 -5.55
CA LYS A 158 -4.23 14.70 -6.82
C LYS A 158 -3.58 15.95 -7.42
N GLY A 159 -3.01 15.77 -8.61
CA GLY A 159 -2.36 16.86 -9.35
C GLY A 159 -0.87 16.98 -9.07
N GLU A 160 -0.33 16.11 -8.23
CA GLU A 160 1.11 16.02 -7.97
C GLU A 160 1.79 15.02 -8.90
N LYS A 161 3.09 15.25 -9.12
CA LYS A 161 3.95 14.38 -9.91
C LYS A 161 5.26 14.16 -9.21
N TYR A 162 5.62 12.90 -9.09
CA TYR A 162 6.90 12.47 -8.55
C TYR A 162 7.73 11.81 -9.64
N LYS A 163 9.01 12.13 -9.64
CA LYS A 163 10.05 11.48 -10.45
C LYS A 163 10.60 10.32 -9.64
N VAL A 164 10.49 9.10 -10.15
CA VAL A 164 11.12 7.91 -9.58
C VAL A 164 12.38 7.61 -10.38
N VAL A 165 13.48 7.38 -9.68
CA VAL A 165 14.76 7.02 -10.28
C VAL A 165 15.28 5.76 -9.60
N ILE A 166 15.60 4.76 -10.42
CA ILE A 166 16.17 3.48 -10.01
C ILE A 166 17.58 3.40 -10.57
N ASP A 167 18.55 3.15 -9.71
CA ASP A 167 19.92 2.83 -10.01
C ASP A 167 20.10 1.31 -10.05
N LEU A 168 20.28 0.75 -11.24
CA LEU A 168 20.29 -0.69 -11.44
C LEU A 168 21.51 -1.36 -10.81
N ASP A 169 22.66 -0.68 -10.73
CA ASP A 169 23.87 -1.23 -10.10
C ASP A 169 23.63 -1.49 -8.60
N THR A 170 23.12 -0.49 -7.89
CA THR A 170 22.80 -0.62 -6.47
C THR A 170 21.54 -1.47 -6.24
N PHE A 171 20.53 -1.35 -7.10
CA PHE A 171 19.24 -2.03 -6.93
C PHE A 171 19.36 -3.55 -7.12
N LEU A 172 20.12 -3.99 -8.12
CA LEU A 172 20.37 -5.41 -8.42
C LEU A 172 21.46 -6.00 -7.51
N GLY A 173 22.40 -5.18 -7.02
CA GLY A 173 23.47 -5.59 -6.12
C GLY A 173 24.49 -6.51 -6.79
N THR A 174 24.23 -7.83 -6.80
CA THR A 174 25.09 -8.81 -7.48
C THR A 174 24.55 -9.27 -8.84
N GLY A 175 23.41 -8.73 -9.27
CA GLY A 175 22.81 -9.02 -10.57
C GLY A 175 23.62 -8.43 -11.73
N THR A 176 23.21 -8.80 -12.94
CA THR A 176 23.79 -8.28 -14.18
C THR A 176 23.01 -7.07 -14.68
N LEU A 177 23.72 -6.02 -15.13
CA LEU A 177 23.06 -4.89 -15.76
C LEU A 177 22.46 -5.32 -17.10
N PRO A 178 21.23 -4.89 -17.42
CA PRO A 178 20.55 -5.29 -18.64
C PRO A 178 21.23 -4.66 -19.86
N THR A 179 21.26 -5.42 -20.95
CA THR A 179 22.01 -5.12 -22.18
C THR A 179 21.11 -4.57 -23.30
N VAL A 180 21.69 -4.12 -24.40
CA VAL A 180 20.93 -3.63 -25.57
C VAL A 180 19.94 -4.67 -26.11
N ASN A 181 18.76 -4.21 -26.53
CA ASN A 181 17.63 -5.04 -27.00
C ASN A 181 17.00 -6.00 -25.96
N GLU A 182 17.36 -5.88 -24.69
CA GLU A 182 16.76 -6.68 -23.62
C GLU A 182 15.43 -6.09 -23.15
N LYS A 183 14.52 -6.96 -22.70
CA LYS A 183 13.25 -6.53 -22.12
C LYS A 183 13.37 -6.45 -20.62
N PHE A 184 12.83 -5.38 -20.05
CA PHE A 184 12.70 -5.26 -18.62
C PHE A 184 11.27 -4.93 -18.23
N LYS A 185 10.96 -5.22 -16.97
CA LYS A 185 9.67 -4.99 -16.34
C LYS A 185 9.89 -4.40 -14.96
N ILE A 186 9.21 -3.30 -14.67
CA ILE A 186 9.15 -2.67 -13.37
C ILE A 186 7.71 -2.77 -12.87
N GLU A 187 7.54 -3.21 -11.63
CA GLU A 187 6.27 -3.21 -10.92
C GLU A 187 6.38 -2.31 -9.69
N VAL A 188 5.62 -1.22 -9.68
CA VAL A 188 5.50 -0.34 -8.52
C VAL A 188 4.24 -0.72 -7.75
N LYS A 189 4.44 -1.23 -6.54
CA LYS A 189 3.41 -1.79 -5.66
C LYS A 189 3.15 -0.81 -4.51
N PRO A 190 2.14 0.06 -4.62
CA PRO A 190 1.78 0.95 -3.53
C PRO A 190 1.21 0.15 -2.34
N PRO A 191 1.19 0.72 -1.12
CA PRO A 191 0.58 0.08 0.06
C PRO A 191 -0.92 -0.14 -0.12
N GLU A 192 -1.57 0.80 -0.80
CA GLU A 192 -2.97 0.74 -1.16
C GLU A 192 -3.12 0.98 -2.66
N GLY A 193 -3.97 0.18 -3.31
CA GLY A 193 -4.29 0.37 -4.71
C GLY A 193 -3.81 -0.69 -5.69
N ALA A 194 -3.91 -0.33 -6.97
CA ALA A 194 -3.46 -1.16 -8.08
C ALA A 194 -1.94 -1.04 -8.29
N VAL A 195 -1.32 -2.18 -8.64
CA VAL A 195 0.10 -2.23 -9.03
C VAL A 195 0.28 -1.58 -10.39
N LEU A 196 1.24 -0.68 -10.48
CA LEU A 196 1.68 -0.09 -11.74
C LEU A 196 2.74 -0.98 -12.38
N THR A 197 2.43 -1.53 -13.55
CA THR A 197 3.37 -2.35 -14.33
C THR A 197 3.86 -1.58 -15.55
N ILE A 198 5.17 -1.47 -15.68
CA ILE A 198 5.87 -0.85 -16.81
C ILE A 198 6.73 -1.94 -17.45
N SER A 199 6.49 -2.27 -18.72
CA SER A 199 7.33 -3.21 -19.47
C SER A 199 7.81 -2.54 -20.75
N ARG A 200 9.13 -2.55 -20.95
CA ARG A 200 9.81 -1.81 -22.02
C ARG A 200 10.97 -2.64 -22.57
N THR A 201 11.43 -2.28 -23.77
CA THR A 201 12.61 -2.89 -24.38
C THR A 201 13.71 -1.84 -24.51
N LEU A 202 14.94 -2.21 -24.14
CA LEU A 202 16.10 -1.35 -24.28
C LEU A 202 16.44 -1.11 -25.76
N PRO A 203 16.99 0.06 -26.11
CA PRO A 203 17.35 0.38 -27.49
C PRO A 203 18.53 -0.48 -27.97
N ALA A 204 18.70 -0.55 -29.29
CA ALA A 204 19.76 -1.34 -29.92
C ALA A 204 21.19 -0.80 -29.69
N ALA A 205 21.32 0.41 -29.16
CA ALA A 205 22.59 1.02 -28.83
C ALA A 205 22.44 1.89 -27.57
N LEU A 206 23.35 1.70 -26.61
CA LEU A 206 23.48 2.52 -25.42
C LEU A 206 24.89 3.12 -25.41
N VAL A 207 24.98 4.43 -25.66
CA VAL A 207 26.22 5.20 -25.54
C VAL A 207 26.38 5.69 -24.12
N THR A 208 27.62 5.72 -23.64
CA THR A 208 28.04 6.23 -22.33
C THR A 208 27.29 7.49 -21.91
N ASP A 209 26.68 7.46 -20.72
CA ASP A 209 26.03 8.59 -20.06
C ASP A 209 24.94 9.32 -20.86
N ASN A 210 24.40 8.67 -21.89
CA ASN A 210 23.30 9.23 -22.67
C ASN A 210 21.96 8.69 -22.21
N TYR A 211 20.93 9.53 -22.34
CA TYR A 211 19.56 9.23 -21.98
C TYR A 211 18.77 8.80 -23.20
N TYR A 212 18.06 7.69 -23.09
CA TYR A 212 17.24 7.11 -24.14
C TYR A 212 15.80 6.94 -23.64
N PRO A 213 14.80 7.52 -24.32
CA PRO A 213 13.41 7.17 -24.06
C PRO A 213 13.16 5.74 -24.53
N VAL A 214 12.50 4.94 -23.70
CA VAL A 214 12.09 3.57 -24.02
C VAL A 214 10.57 3.47 -24.08
N TYR A 215 10.08 2.76 -25.10
CA TYR A 215 8.66 2.66 -25.44
C TYR A 215 8.12 1.24 -25.24
#